data_AF-A0A6N2JTL5-F1
#
_entry.id   AF-A0A6N2JTL5-F1
#
_cell.length_a   1.000
_cell.length_b   1.000
_cell.length_c   1.000
_cell.angle_alpha   90.00
_cell.angle_beta   90.00
_cell.angle_gamma   90.00
#
_symmetry.space_group_name_H-M   'P 1'
#
loop_
_entity.id
_entity.type
_entity.pdbx_description
1 polymer ?
#
loop_
_entity_poly.entity_id
_entity_poly.type
_entity_poly.pdbx_seq_one_letter_code
_entity_poly.pdbx_strand_id
1 'polypeptide(L)' 'MQINTEGDRILSTTQTTKSCHPCEGKGYISIRDCSGEIQREENCSFCNGSGKIEIEI' A
#
# COMPACT_ATOMS: atom_id res chain seq x y z
N MET A 1 4.20 -10.43 -42.13
CA MET A 1 2.86 -10.05 -41.64
C MET A 1 2.99 -9.86 -40.14
N GLN A 2 2.77 -8.65 -39.63
CA GLN A 2 2.77 -8.38 -38.19
C GLN A 2 1.34 -8.49 -37.67
N ILE A 3 1.18 -9.07 -36.48
CA ILE A 3 -0.01 -8.92 -35.63
C ILE A 3 0.52 -8.76 -34.21
N ASN A 4 -0.11 -7.87 -33.44
CA ASN A 4 0.43 -7.37 -32.18
C ASN A 4 -0.66 -7.45 -31.09
N THR A 5 -0.22 -7.58 -29.83
CA THR A 5 -1.01 -7.35 -28.60
C THR A 5 -2.20 -8.33 -28.41
N GLU A 6 -2.80 -8.54 -27.24
CA GLU A 6 -2.85 -7.80 -25.97
C GLU A 6 -2.88 -8.79 -24.78
N GLY A 7 -2.42 -8.38 -23.59
CA GLY A 7 -2.48 -9.22 -22.39
C GLY A 7 -3.89 -9.42 -21.82
N ASP A 8 -4.08 -10.51 -21.05
CA ASP A 8 -5.39 -11.04 -20.63
C ASP A 8 -6.24 -10.14 -19.71
N ARG A 9 -7.55 -10.46 -19.72
CA ARG A 9 -8.68 -9.63 -19.24
C ARG A 9 -9.69 -10.52 -18.49
N ILE A 10 -10.44 -10.07 -17.47
CA ILE A 10 -10.46 -8.77 -16.76
C ILE A 10 -11.11 -8.97 -15.36
N LEU A 11 -10.69 -8.22 -14.35
CA LEU A 11 -11.58 -7.77 -13.25
C LEU A 11 -11.09 -6.44 -12.66
N SER A 12 -11.18 -5.38 -13.48
CA SER A 12 -10.99 -4.01 -12.99
C SER A 12 -12.26 -3.52 -12.30
N THR A 13 -12.56 -4.05 -11.12
CA THR A 13 -13.32 -3.28 -10.13
C THR A 13 -12.53 -2.00 -9.88
N THR A 14 -13.17 -0.83 -9.92
CA THR A 14 -12.49 0.48 -9.78
C THR A 14 -12.06 0.79 -8.35
N GLN A 15 -11.50 -0.20 -7.64
CA GLN A 15 -10.90 -0.06 -6.31
C GLN A 15 -9.71 0.90 -6.40
N THR A 16 -9.96 2.17 -6.12
CA THR A 16 -8.93 3.20 -6.13
C THR A 16 -8.15 3.10 -4.83
N THR A 17 -7.20 2.16 -4.77
CA THR A 17 -6.32 2.02 -3.61
C THR A 17 -5.40 3.24 -3.53
N LYS A 18 -5.54 4.06 -2.49
CA LYS A 18 -4.54 5.10 -2.18
C LYS A 18 -3.51 4.56 -1.19
N SER A 19 -2.30 5.09 -1.25
CA SER A 19 -1.28 4.82 -0.23
C SER A 19 -1.81 5.20 1.15
N CYS A 20 -1.63 4.31 2.12
CA CYS A 20 -2.01 4.57 3.51
C CYS A 20 -1.15 5.71 4.07
N HIS A 21 -1.77 6.89 4.26
CA HIS A 21 -1.08 8.10 4.70
C HIS A 21 -0.40 7.93 6.08
N PRO A 22 -1.01 7.29 7.11
CA PRO A 22 -0.34 7.03 8.39
C PRO A 22 1.00 6.27 8.32
N CYS A 23 1.23 5.45 7.30
CA CYS A 23 2.51 4.74 7.08
C CYS A 23 3.20 5.13 5.77
N GLU A 24 2.77 6.20 5.10
CA GLU A 24 3.31 6.65 3.80
C GLU A 24 3.36 5.53 2.74
N GLY A 25 2.44 4.56 2.79
CA GLY A 25 2.44 3.41 1.90
C GLY A 25 3.34 2.22 2.29
N LYS A 26 4.14 2.31 3.37
CA LYS A 26 5.12 1.27 3.79
C LYS A 26 4.48 0.00 4.36
N GLY A 27 3.25 0.09 4.87
CA GLY A 27 2.57 -0.99 5.59
C GLY A 27 2.88 -1.05 7.08
N TYR A 28 3.99 -0.47 7.54
CA TYR A 28 4.41 -0.43 8.93
C TYR A 28 4.73 0.99 9.42
N ILE A 29 4.76 1.19 10.74
CA ILE A 29 5.25 2.39 11.40
C ILE A 29 6.50 2.06 12.21
N SER A 30 7.54 2.88 12.09
CA SER A 30 8.78 2.73 12.86
C SER A 30 8.68 3.54 14.14
N ILE A 31 8.67 2.87 15.30
CA ILE A 31 8.69 3.52 16.61
C ILE A 31 10.15 3.86 16.94
N ARG A 32 10.39 5.15 17.20
CA ARG A 32 11.69 5.71 17.53
C ARG A 32 11.74 6.08 19.00
N ASP A 33 12.92 5.98 19.61
CA ASP A 33 13.16 6.52 20.94
C ASP A 33 13.45 8.03 20.92
N CYS A 34 13.74 8.61 22.08
CA CYS A 34 14.08 10.03 22.23
C CYS A 34 15.42 10.44 21.59
N SER A 35 16.27 9.48 21.18
CA SER A 35 17.48 9.75 20.38
C SER A 35 17.21 9.75 18.88
N GLY A 36 16.04 9.26 18.45
CA GLY A 36 15.63 9.17 17.05
C GLY A 36 15.92 7.81 16.41
N GLU A 37 16.58 6.90 17.11
CA GLU A 37 16.88 5.55 16.64
C GLU A 37 15.63 4.67 16.58
N ILE A 38 15.55 3.80 15.56
CA ILE A 38 14.41 2.88 15.40
C ILE A 38 14.56 1.72 16.38
N GLN A 39 13.61 1.58 17.30
CA GLN A 39 13.60 0.52 18.29
C GLN A 39 12.73 -0.68 17.88
N ARG A 40 11.65 -0.44 17.13
CA ARG A 40 10.75 -1.48 16.60
C ARG A 40 9.96 -0.96 15.40
N GLU A 41 9.49 -1.89 14.57
CA GLU A 41 8.52 -1.62 13.53
C GLU A 41 7.23 -2.39 13.83
N GLU A 42 6.08 -1.76 13.62
CA GLU A 42 4.76 -2.35 13.84
C GLU A 42 3.93 -2.27 12.58
N ASN A 43 3.12 -3.31 12.30
CA ASN A 43 2.12 -3.22 11.24
C ASN A 43 1.20 -2.02 11.48
N CYS A 44 1.02 -1.20 10.44
CA CYS A 44 0.17 -0.02 10.51
C CYS A 44 -1.30 -0.47 10.61
N SER A 45 -1.90 -0.24 11.79
CA SER A 45 -3.27 -0.64 12.12
C SER A 45 -4.36 -0.05 11.21
N PHE A 46 -4.05 1.00 10.44
CA PHE A 46 -4.98 1.61 9.48
C PHE A 46 -5.08 0.85 8.16
N CYS A 47 -4.06 0.07 7.79
CA CYS A 47 -4.02 -0.72 6.57
C CYS A 47 -3.72 -2.21 6.81
N ASN A 48 -3.64 -2.63 8.08
CA ASN A 48 -3.28 -3.98 8.52
C ASN A 48 -2.02 -4.56 7.83
N GLY A 49 -1.00 -3.72 7.59
CA GLY A 49 0.23 -4.14 6.92
C GLY A 49 0.24 -3.98 5.39
N SER A 50 -0.90 -3.70 4.74
CA SER A 50 -0.99 -3.68 3.26
C SER A 50 -0.33 -2.47 2.59
N GLY A 51 -0.08 -1.40 3.34
CA GLY A 51 0.37 -0.11 2.81
C GLY A 51 -0.71 0.66 2.02
N LYS A 52 -1.91 0.12 1.87
CA LYS A 52 -2.98 0.69 1.03
C LYS A 52 -4.28 0.84 1.81
N ILE A 53 -5.07 1.84 1.44
CA ILE A 53 -6.46 1.96 1.86
C ILE A 53 -7.33 1.80 0.62
N GLU A 54 -8.28 0.88 0.67
CA GLU A 54 -9.31 0.76 -0.35
C GLU A 54 -10.25 1.96 -0.24
N ILE A 55 -10.62 2.52 -1.40
CA ILE A 55 -11.60 3.60 -1.50
C ILE A 55 -12.68 3.10 -2.44
N GLU A 56 -13.86 2.87 -1.86
CA GLU A 56 -15.12 2.77 -2.59
C GLU A 56 -15.49 4.18 -3.08
N ILE A 57 -15.91 4.27 -4.34
CA ILE A 57 -16.31 5.51 -5.05
C ILE A 57 -17.76 5.35 -5.50
#